data_AF-A0A0C3QAH3-F1
#
_entry.id   AF-A0A0C3QAH3-F1
#
_cell.length_a   1.000
_cell.length_b   1.000
_cell.length_c   1.000
_cell.angle_alpha   90.00
_cell.angle_beta   90.00
_cell.angle_gamma   90.00
#
_symmetry.space_group_name_H-M   'P 1'
#
loop_
_entity.id
_entity.type
_entity.pdbx_description
1 polymer ?
#
loop_
_entity_poly.entity_id
_entity_poly.type
_entity_poly.pdbx_seq_one_letter_code
_entity_poly.pdbx_strand_id
1 'polypeptide(L)'
;MAPVAAEINAAASNADLGPRGNDGIALTYFDVRRNHPTYIKYKWSHHKRSPRKFTAWLRNVKTQDHYKARPTVWTSAGQSQVGLNSLDNKKGEYQLVLTEHNNWNNVYARSETFHIWSNDFS
;
A
#
# COMPACT_ATOMS: atom_id res chain seq x y z
N MET A 1 -14.09 24.90 -2.42
CA MET A 1 -14.19 23.77 -3.37
C MET A 1 -12.81 23.19 -3.58
N ALA A 2 -12.57 21.94 -3.14
CA ALA A 2 -11.64 20.96 -3.72
C ALA A 2 -11.53 19.72 -2.82
N PRO A 3 -12.13 18.58 -3.20
CA PRO A 3 -11.64 17.26 -2.82
C PRO A 3 -11.13 16.45 -4.02
N VAL A 4 -11.10 17.04 -5.22
CA VAL A 4 -10.94 16.29 -6.49
C VAL A 4 -9.58 15.61 -6.59
N ALA A 5 -8.49 16.22 -6.09
CA ALA A 5 -7.14 15.64 -6.23
C ALA A 5 -6.93 14.35 -5.42
N ALA A 6 -7.58 14.21 -4.26
CA ALA A 6 -7.45 13.01 -3.42
C ALA A 6 -8.26 11.83 -3.98
N GLU A 7 -9.42 12.11 -4.56
CA GLU A 7 -10.28 11.11 -5.21
C GLU A 7 -9.69 10.61 -6.53
N ILE A 8 -9.06 11.49 -7.32
CA ILE A 8 -8.39 11.10 -8.59
C ILE A 8 -7.22 10.15 -8.32
N ASN A 9 -6.38 10.45 -7.32
CA ASN A 9 -5.26 9.57 -6.97
C ASN A 9 -5.73 8.23 -6.38
N ALA A 10 -6.80 8.23 -5.58
CA ALA A 10 -7.40 7.01 -5.04
C ALA A 10 -7.98 6.11 -6.14
N ALA A 11 -8.58 6.71 -7.18
CA ALA A 11 -9.13 5.99 -8.33
C ALA A 11 -8.02 5.28 -9.12
N ALA A 12 -6.87 5.91 -9.35
CA ALA A 12 -5.74 5.28 -10.04
C ALA A 12 -5.18 4.06 -9.27
N SER A 13 -5.11 4.14 -7.95
CA SER A 13 -4.66 3.04 -7.08
C SER A 13 -5.63 1.84 -6.99
N ASN A 14 -6.89 2.01 -7.38
CA ASN A 14 -7.92 0.96 -7.27
C ASN A 14 -8.49 0.52 -8.63
N ALA A 15 -8.04 1.12 -9.73
CA ALA A 15 -8.66 1.00 -11.05
C ALA A 15 -8.71 -0.44 -11.62
N ASP A 16 -7.82 -1.33 -11.17
CA ASP A 16 -7.76 -2.73 -11.62
C ASP A 16 -8.38 -3.73 -10.62
N LEU A 17 -8.79 -3.26 -9.44
CA LEU A 17 -9.58 -4.04 -8.50
C LEU A 17 -11.02 -3.97 -9.02
N GLY A 18 -11.61 -5.11 -9.38
CA GLY A 18 -12.95 -5.19 -10.00
C GLY A 18 -14.10 -4.55 -9.18
N PRO A 19 -15.36 -5.03 -9.25
CA PRO A 19 -16.54 -4.34 -8.67
C PRO A 19 -16.52 -4.08 -7.14
N ARG A 20 -15.44 -4.42 -6.44
CA ARG A 20 -15.11 -3.98 -5.08
C ARG A 20 -14.57 -2.55 -4.97
N GLY A 21 -14.41 -1.81 -6.07
CA GLY A 21 -13.76 -0.49 -6.14
C GLY A 21 -14.26 0.62 -5.19
N ASN A 22 -15.29 0.38 -4.36
CA ASN A 22 -15.75 1.30 -3.32
C ASN A 22 -16.14 0.64 -1.99
N ASP A 23 -15.86 -0.66 -1.80
CA ASP A 23 -16.19 -1.42 -0.59
C ASP A 23 -14.90 -1.79 0.16
N GLY A 24 -14.52 -0.96 1.14
CA GLY A 24 -13.43 -1.29 2.06
C GLY A 24 -12.47 -0.14 2.34
N ILE A 25 -11.17 -0.43 2.23
CA ILE A 25 -10.08 0.51 2.48
C ILE A 25 -9.61 1.06 1.14
N ALA A 26 -9.48 2.38 1.01
CA ALA A 26 -8.91 3.00 -0.16
C ALA A 26 -7.56 3.64 0.17
N LEU A 27 -6.56 3.43 -0.68
CA LEU A 27 -5.28 4.12 -0.60
C LEU A 27 -5.48 5.53 -1.18
N THR A 28 -5.23 6.57 -0.39
CA THR A 28 -5.45 7.97 -0.80
C THR A 28 -4.17 8.74 -1.04
N TYR A 29 -3.05 8.20 -0.56
CA TYR A 29 -1.73 8.77 -0.76
C TYR A 29 -0.68 7.67 -0.64
N PHE A 30 0.35 7.79 -1.47
CA PHE A 30 1.52 6.91 -1.48
C PHE A 30 2.74 7.72 -1.92
N ASP A 31 3.88 7.48 -1.28
CA ASP A 31 5.14 8.14 -1.62
C ASP A 31 6.35 7.33 -1.11
N VAL A 32 7.40 7.23 -1.93
CA VAL A 32 8.66 6.59 -1.58
C VAL A 32 9.67 7.67 -1.19
N ARG A 33 9.98 7.76 0.10
CA ARG A 33 10.94 8.71 0.65
C ARG A 33 12.31 8.07 0.73
N ARG A 34 13.17 8.43 -0.22
CA ARG A 34 14.58 8.05 -0.28
C ARG A 34 15.43 8.97 0.58
N ASN A 35 15.20 8.92 1.88
CA ASN A 35 16.10 9.47 2.90
C ASN A 35 16.85 8.27 3.51
N HIS A 36 17.94 8.45 4.25
CA HIS A 36 18.55 7.34 4.98
C HIS A 36 17.92 7.22 6.38
N PRO A 37 17.10 6.20 6.71
CA PRO A 37 16.73 5.02 5.91
C PRO A 37 15.53 5.23 4.98
N THR A 38 15.48 4.55 3.82
CA THR A 38 14.37 4.70 2.86
C THR A 38 13.10 4.12 3.44
N TYR A 39 11.99 4.84 3.29
CA TYR A 39 10.69 4.38 3.76
C TYR A 39 9.57 4.79 2.80
N ILE A 40 8.46 4.07 2.90
CA ILE A 40 7.24 4.29 2.14
C ILE A 40 6.22 4.94 3.06
N LYS A 41 5.76 6.14 2.70
CA LYS A 41 4.64 6.82 3.35
C LYS A 41 3.35 6.52 2.62
N TYR A 42 2.29 6.25 3.36
CA TYR A 42 0.98 6.02 2.76
C TYR A 42 -0.16 6.45 3.68
N LYS A 43 -1.29 6.82 3.08
CA LYS A 43 -2.54 7.17 3.77
C LYS A 43 -3.69 6.37 3.21
N TRP A 44 -4.68 6.10 4.06
CA TRP A 44 -5.89 5.42 3.64
C TRP A 44 -7.13 6.09 4.22
N SER A 45 -8.22 5.95 3.48
CA SER A 45 -9.58 6.18 3.97
C SER A 45 -10.27 4.83 4.21
N HIS A 46 -11.36 4.87 4.98
CA HIS A 46 -12.19 3.71 5.24
C HIS A 46 -13.65 4.04 4.93
N HIS A 47 -14.39 3.06 4.40
CA HIS A 47 -15.82 3.12 4.14
C HIS A 47 -16.61 2.25 5.12
N LYS A 48 -17.96 2.33 5.08
CA LYS A 48 -18.87 1.64 6.02
C LYS A 48 -18.65 0.12 6.12
N ARG A 49 -18.13 -0.51 5.07
CA ARG A 49 -17.85 -1.96 4.98
C ARG A 49 -16.37 -2.33 5.17
N SER A 50 -15.56 -1.42 5.70
CA SER A 50 -14.14 -1.70 5.93
C SER A 50 -13.94 -2.76 7.00
N PRO A 51 -12.94 -3.65 6.86
CA PRO A 51 -12.57 -4.56 7.93
C PRO A 51 -12.09 -3.75 9.14
N ARG A 52 -12.15 -4.32 10.34
CA ARG A 52 -11.65 -3.68 11.56
C ARG A 52 -10.13 -3.43 11.54
N LYS A 53 -9.39 -4.29 10.84
CA LYS A 53 -7.94 -4.22 10.66
C LYS A 53 -7.53 -4.77 9.29
N PHE A 54 -6.37 -4.35 8.82
CA PHE A 54 -5.78 -4.79 7.55
C PHE A 54 -4.28 -5.06 7.70
N THR A 55 -3.67 -5.60 6.64
CA THR A 55 -2.22 -5.83 6.54
C THR A 55 -1.64 -5.04 5.37
N ALA A 56 -0.48 -4.44 5.55
CA ALA A 56 0.27 -3.82 4.47
C ALA A 56 1.40 -4.73 4.01
N TRP A 57 1.51 -4.94 2.71
CA TRP A 57 2.51 -5.76 2.05
C TRP A 57 3.27 -4.96 1.01
N LEU A 58 4.50 -5.36 0.74
CA LEU A 58 5.20 -5.02 -0.49
C LEU A 58 5.09 -6.22 -1.41
N ARG A 59 4.45 -6.05 -2.56
CA ARG A 59 4.31 -7.11 -3.57
C ARG A 59 5.27 -6.87 -4.71
N ASN A 60 6.12 -7.84 -5.00
CA ASN A 60 6.99 -7.78 -6.17
C ASN A 60 6.14 -7.96 -7.44
N VAL A 61 6.25 -7.03 -8.39
CA VAL A 61 5.43 -7.03 -9.60
C VAL A 61 5.78 -8.21 -10.50
N LYS A 62 7.05 -8.60 -10.57
CA LYS A 62 7.52 -9.67 -11.44
C LYS A 62 7.26 -11.05 -10.85
N THR A 63 7.66 -11.28 -9.60
CA THR A 63 7.56 -12.61 -8.96
C THR A 63 6.23 -12.85 -8.29
N GLN A 64 5.44 -11.81 -8.06
CA GLN A 64 4.18 -11.88 -7.31
C GLN A 64 4.37 -12.22 -5.82
N ASP A 65 5.61 -12.23 -5.32
CA ASP A 65 5.90 -12.48 -3.91
C ASP A 65 5.40 -11.34 -3.04
N HIS A 66 4.92 -11.69 -1.84
CA HIS A 66 4.41 -10.75 -0.85
C HIS A 66 5.29 -10.70 0.38
N TYR A 67 5.80 -9.51 0.68
CA TYR A 67 6.65 -9.24 1.83
C TYR A 67 5.86 -8.44 2.87
N LYS A 68 5.69 -9.01 4.06
CA LYS A 68 4.85 -8.40 5.10
C LYS A 68 5.53 -7.15 5.67
N ALA A 69 5.01 -5.98 5.34
CA ALA A 69 5.58 -4.70 5.75
C ALA A 69 4.97 -4.18 7.07
N ARG A 70 3.66 -4.37 7.26
CA ARG A 70 2.97 -4.03 8.50
C ARG A 70 1.90 -5.08 8.83
N PRO A 71 2.07 -5.88 9.89
CA PRO A 71 1.23 -7.06 10.17
C PRO A 71 -0.19 -6.70 10.63
N THR A 72 -0.37 -5.57 11.31
CA THR A 72 -1.68 -5.13 11.80
C THR A 72 -1.76 -3.62 11.74
N VAL A 73 -2.74 -3.14 10.99
CA VAL A 73 -3.13 -1.72 10.95
C VAL A 73 -4.61 -1.65 11.29
N TRP A 74 -4.96 -0.82 12.26
CA TRP A 74 -6.36 -0.56 12.62
C TRP A 74 -6.97 0.41 11.62
N THR A 75 -8.17 0.08 11.14
CA THR A 75 -8.78 0.73 9.97
C THR A 75 -9.38 2.12 10.25
N SER A 76 -9.14 2.72 11.42
CA SER A 76 -9.39 4.15 11.60
C SER A 76 -8.68 4.92 10.49
N ALA A 77 -9.33 5.95 9.91
CA ALA A 77 -8.71 6.78 8.89
C ALA A 77 -7.33 7.23 9.38
N GLY A 78 -6.30 7.02 8.56
CA GLY A 78 -4.95 7.04 9.09
C GLY A 78 -3.87 7.13 8.04
N GLN A 79 -2.67 7.38 8.55
CA GLN A 79 -1.44 7.36 7.79
C GLN A 79 -0.44 6.46 8.50
N SER A 80 0.47 5.89 7.74
CA SER A 80 1.54 5.06 8.28
C SER A 80 2.76 5.15 7.38
N GLN A 81 3.87 4.62 7.89
CA GLN A 81 5.09 4.45 7.14
C GLN A 81 5.66 3.05 7.38
N VAL A 82 6.27 2.48 6.35
CA VAL A 82 6.98 1.20 6.43
C VAL A 82 8.36 1.34 5.84
N GLY A 83 9.36 0.80 6.52
CA GLY A 83 10.72 0.65 5.98
C GLY A 83 10.81 -0.55 5.04
N LEU A 84 11.99 -0.75 4.46
CA LEU A 84 12.26 -1.83 3.51
C LEU A 84 12.78 -3.13 4.16
N ASN A 85 12.84 -3.20 5.49
CA ASN A 85 13.40 -4.33 6.24
C ASN A 85 12.75 -5.68 5.88
N SER A 86 11.47 -5.69 5.51
CA SER A 86 10.75 -6.91 5.11
C SER A 86 11.25 -7.52 3.80
N LEU A 87 12.02 -6.77 3.00
CA LEU A 87 12.52 -7.23 1.70
C LEU A 87 13.82 -7.99 1.81
N ASP A 88 14.59 -7.83 2.89
CA ASP A 88 15.89 -8.50 3.06
C ASP A 88 16.77 -8.28 1.81
N ASN A 89 17.03 -7.00 1.51
CA ASN A 89 17.82 -6.49 0.39
C ASN A 89 17.33 -6.87 -1.02
N LYS A 90 16.10 -7.36 -1.16
CA LYS A 90 15.50 -7.69 -2.46
C LYS A 90 15.09 -6.41 -3.21
N LYS A 91 15.74 -6.18 -4.35
CA LYS A 91 15.49 -5.08 -5.27
C LYS A 91 14.47 -5.44 -6.36
N GLY A 92 13.96 -4.43 -7.04
CA GLY A 92 13.07 -4.60 -8.19
C GLY A 92 11.85 -3.69 -8.13
N GLU A 93 10.82 -4.06 -8.89
CA GLU A 93 9.57 -3.33 -8.96
C GLU A 93 8.57 -3.88 -7.95
N TYR A 94 8.03 -2.97 -7.14
CA TYR A 94 7.12 -3.28 -6.06
C TYR A 94 5.85 -2.43 -6.13
N GLN A 95 4.83 -2.93 -5.46
CA GLN A 95 3.63 -2.19 -5.11
C GLN A 95 3.36 -2.33 -3.62
N LEU A 96 2.87 -1.27 -2.99
CA LEU A 96 2.30 -1.32 -1.66
C LEU A 96 0.88 -1.85 -1.81
N VAL A 97 0.54 -2.90 -1.08
CA VAL A 97 -0.80 -3.51 -1.13
C VAL A 97 -1.42 -3.57 0.26
N LEU A 98 -2.65 -3.10 0.37
CA LEU A 98 -3.47 -3.15 1.58
C LEU A 98 -4.47 -4.28 1.43
N THR A 99 -4.40 -5.28 2.31
CA THR A 99 -5.18 -6.51 2.19
C THR A 99 -6.01 -6.77 3.44
N GLU A 100 -6.95 -7.70 3.34
CA GLU A 100 -7.54 -8.34 4.51
C GLU A 100 -6.43 -8.84 5.45
N HIS A 101 -6.72 -8.78 6.75
CA HIS A 101 -5.74 -9.10 7.76
C HIS A 101 -5.15 -10.50 7.58
N ASN A 102 -3.84 -10.57 7.35
CA ASN A 102 -3.08 -11.78 7.05
C ASN A 102 -3.53 -12.59 5.82
N ASN A 103 -4.32 -12.01 4.92
CA ASN A 103 -4.76 -12.66 3.69
C ASN A 103 -4.36 -11.82 2.47
N TRP A 104 -3.19 -12.11 1.87
CA TRP A 104 -2.66 -11.33 0.75
C TRP A 104 -3.48 -11.47 -0.55
N ASN A 105 -4.30 -12.51 -0.67
CA ASN A 105 -5.15 -12.74 -1.86
C ASN A 105 -6.33 -11.77 -1.89
N ASN A 106 -6.72 -11.20 -0.75
CA ASN A 106 -7.86 -10.30 -0.63
C ASN A 106 -7.39 -8.84 -0.53
N VAL A 107 -7.11 -8.25 -1.69
CA VAL A 107 -6.61 -6.87 -1.82
C VAL A 107 -7.76 -5.87 -1.80
N TYR A 108 -7.63 -4.82 -0.98
CA TYR A 108 -8.54 -3.67 -0.96
C TYR A 108 -8.01 -2.49 -1.77
N ALA A 109 -6.70 -2.24 -1.72
CA ALA A 109 -6.07 -1.13 -2.41
C ALA A 109 -4.60 -1.46 -2.72
N ARG A 110 -4.06 -0.83 -3.77
CA ARG A 110 -2.66 -0.98 -4.16
C ARG A 110 -2.08 0.35 -4.62
N SER A 111 -0.78 0.57 -4.47
CA SER A 111 -0.13 1.73 -5.07
C SER A 111 0.14 1.50 -6.56
N GLU A 112 0.50 2.59 -7.23
CA GLU A 112 1.30 2.51 -8.46
C GLU A 112 2.59 1.71 -8.23
N THR A 113 3.18 1.22 -9.31
CA THR A 113 4.46 0.52 -9.27
C THR A 113 5.60 1.49 -8.99
N PHE A 114 6.52 1.08 -8.12
CA PHE A 114 7.74 1.84 -7.82
C PHE A 114 8.94 0.90 -7.77
N HIS A 115 10.12 1.46 -8.04
CA HIS A 115 11.36 0.71 -8.05
C HIS A 115 12.12 0.88 -6.73
N ILE A 116 12.58 -0.25 -6.18
CA ILE A 116 13.50 -0.34 -5.05
C ILE A 116 14.88 -0.74 -5.57
N TRP A 117 15.87 0.07 -5.22
CA TRP A 117 17.24 0.00 -5.68
C TRP A 117 18.13 -0.53 -4.56
N SER A 118 19.35 -0.96 -4.89
CA SER A 118 20.31 -1.42 -3.87
C SER A 118 20.65 -0.33 -2.85
N ASN A 119 20.73 0.94 -3.28
CA ASN A 119 21.04 2.07 -2.41
C ASN A 119 19.88 2.48 -1.48
N ASP A 120 18.67 1.94 -1.70
CA ASP A 120 17.54 2.19 -0.80
C ASP A 120 17.65 1.40 0.52
N PHE A 121 18.57 0.43 0.61
CA PHE A 121 18.82 -0.37 1.83
C PHE A 121 19.94 0.17 2.71
N SER A 122 20.81 1.01 2.14
CA SER A 122 21.99 1.61 2.78
C SER A 122 21.68 2.93 3.44
#